data_AF-A0A8S3CEZ9-F1
#
_entry.id   AF-A0A8S3CEZ9-F1
#
_cell.length_a   1.000
_cell.length_b   1.000
_cell.length_c   1.000
_cell.angle_alpha   90.00
_cell.angle_beta   90.00
_cell.angle_gamma   90.00
#
_symmetry.space_group_name_H-M   'P 1'
#
loop_
_entity.id
_entity.type
_entity.pdbx_description
1 polymer ?
#
loop_
_entity_poly.entity_id
_entity_poly.type
_entity_poly.pdbx_seq_one_letter_code
_entity_poly.pdbx_strand_id
1 'polypeptide(L)'
;LVFSSVFCRSEFCSEDKCLLPSCLCPTSNDNPISLAFTELPQFILLTFVGNLNRDTLDPIRSILNSTYRNPNKCPISSTFFIDHVHTDYCLVQRLFDNQNEIAMTTSSNKCPLNNCYNESNWHHWTDDDWYDEIKQQRINIVEHARIHQSHIKGFRVPHLQIDENKHFEYLKRFHFHYDSSMLFKSASLMWPFTLDYPFDQTDCINCQQWNRSFEALWQFPLHEWTYTHGENRIIKLT
;
A
#
# COMPACT_ATOMS: atom_id res chain seq x y z
N LEU A 1 22.30 -27.46 34.17
CA LEU A 1 21.31 -26.97 33.19
C LEU A 1 21.87 -25.68 32.61
N VAL A 2 22.37 -25.74 31.37
CA VAL A 2 22.90 -24.57 30.66
C VAL A 2 21.69 -23.78 30.19
N PHE A 3 21.48 -22.58 30.72
CA PHE A 3 20.56 -21.63 30.13
C PHE A 3 21.18 -21.18 28.80
N SER A 4 20.66 -21.68 27.67
CA SER A 4 20.94 -21.06 26.38
C SER A 4 20.37 -19.65 26.43
N SER A 5 21.24 -18.64 26.35
CA SER A 5 20.83 -17.27 26.11
C SER A 5 20.11 -17.21 24.77
N VAL A 6 18.78 -17.21 24.80
CA VAL A 6 17.96 -16.79 23.66
C VAL A 6 18.18 -15.28 23.54
N PHE A 7 19.16 -14.90 22.73
CA PHE A 7 19.30 -13.53 22.28
C PHE A 7 18.07 -13.20 21.43
N CYS A 8 17.18 -12.34 21.93
CA CYS A 8 16.26 -11.60 21.07
C CYS A 8 17.08 -10.62 20.24
N ARG A 9 17.64 -11.09 19.13
CA ARG A 9 18.27 -10.22 18.13
C ARG A 9 17.22 -9.89 17.08
N SER A 10 16.56 -8.75 17.27
CA SER A 10 16.11 -7.96 16.12
C SER A 10 17.39 -7.50 15.42
N GLU A 11 17.92 -8.29 14.49
CA GLU A 11 19.10 -7.88 13.73
C GLU A 11 18.71 -6.67 12.89
N PHE A 12 19.44 -5.56 13.03
CA PHE A 12 19.36 -4.44 12.09
C PHE A 12 19.55 -4.95 10.65
N CYS A 13 18.92 -4.28 9.69
CA CYS A 13 19.06 -4.67 8.29
C CYS A 13 20.54 -4.73 7.88
N SER A 14 20.92 -5.82 7.22
CA SER A 14 22.27 -6.04 6.72
C SER A 14 22.23 -6.02 5.20
N GLU A 15 22.86 -5.03 4.60
CA GLU A 15 22.88 -4.85 3.13
C GLU A 15 23.54 -6.03 2.41
N ASP A 16 24.47 -6.75 3.06
CA ASP A 16 25.08 -7.97 2.50
C ASP A 16 24.12 -9.17 2.44
N LYS A 17 23.06 -9.16 3.26
CA LYS A 17 22.05 -10.24 3.34
C LYS A 17 20.76 -9.86 2.62
N CYS A 18 20.36 -8.60 2.69
CA CYS A 18 19.14 -8.07 2.10
C CYS A 18 19.41 -7.55 0.68
N LEU A 19 19.33 -8.45 -0.30
CA LEU A 19 19.71 -8.17 -1.67
C LEU A 19 18.51 -8.12 -2.61
N LEU A 20 18.54 -7.15 -3.52
CA LEU A 20 17.61 -7.06 -4.65
C LEU A 20 17.71 -8.33 -5.53
N PRO A 21 16.60 -8.77 -6.16
CA PRO A 21 15.28 -8.12 -6.20
C PRO A 21 14.34 -8.54 -5.07
N SER A 22 14.77 -9.39 -4.15
CA SER A 22 13.89 -10.01 -3.15
C SER A 22 13.79 -9.23 -1.85
N CYS A 23 14.84 -8.47 -1.51
CA CYS A 23 14.92 -7.69 -0.29
C CYS A 23 15.54 -6.33 -0.57
N LEU A 24 15.03 -5.29 0.07
CA LEU A 24 15.70 -3.99 0.11
C LEU A 24 15.56 -3.38 1.50
N CYS A 25 16.68 -2.96 2.08
CA CYS A 25 16.69 -2.37 3.41
C CYS A 25 15.88 -1.05 3.44
N PRO A 26 15.21 -0.76 4.56
CA PRO A 26 14.60 0.54 4.80
C PRO A 26 15.66 1.65 4.81
N THR A 27 15.55 2.59 3.88
CA THR A 27 16.47 3.72 3.72
C THR A 27 15.67 5.03 3.71
N SER A 28 16.05 5.98 4.56
CA SER A 28 15.44 7.31 4.68
C SER A 28 16.39 8.40 4.19
N ASN A 29 15.90 9.31 3.35
CA ASN A 29 16.65 10.48 2.87
C ASN A 29 17.98 10.18 2.18
N ASP A 30 18.15 8.97 1.65
CA ASP A 30 19.34 8.53 0.94
C ASP A 30 18.96 7.66 -0.26
N ASN A 31 19.90 7.40 -1.16
CA ASN A 31 19.70 6.54 -2.31
C ASN A 31 20.01 5.08 -1.95
N PRO A 32 19.02 4.16 -1.95
CA PRO A 32 19.23 2.76 -1.61
C PRO A 32 19.94 1.96 -2.72
N ILE A 33 20.24 2.59 -3.86
CA ILE A 33 20.94 1.97 -4.98
C ILE A 33 22.17 2.77 -5.39
N SER A 34 23.12 2.11 -6.05
CA SER A 34 24.43 2.68 -6.41
C SER A 34 24.42 3.64 -7.61
N LEU A 35 23.32 4.33 -7.87
CA LEU A 35 23.21 5.33 -8.95
C LEU A 35 23.38 6.75 -8.40
N ALA A 36 23.82 7.70 -9.23
CA ALA A 36 23.79 9.09 -8.82
C ALA A 36 22.35 9.64 -8.88
N PHE A 37 21.99 10.57 -7.99
CA PHE A 37 20.65 11.19 -8.01
C PHE A 37 20.29 11.83 -9.36
N THR A 38 21.28 12.33 -10.10
CA THR A 38 21.09 12.90 -11.45
C THR A 38 20.73 11.87 -12.51
N GLU A 39 20.97 10.59 -12.24
CA GLU A 39 20.68 9.47 -13.14
C GLU A 39 19.38 8.76 -12.76
N LEU A 40 18.82 9.04 -11.58
CA LEU A 40 17.59 8.44 -11.11
C LEU A 40 16.36 9.06 -11.79
N PRO A 41 15.48 8.26 -12.42
CA PRO A 41 14.19 8.76 -12.85
C PRO A 41 13.31 9.04 -11.63
N GLN A 42 12.71 10.23 -11.59
CA GLN A 42 11.68 10.53 -10.60
C GLN A 42 10.40 9.77 -10.96
N PHE A 43 10.01 8.82 -10.11
CA PHE A 43 8.71 8.18 -10.20
C PHE A 43 7.65 9.02 -9.49
N ILE A 44 6.47 9.10 -10.09
CA ILE A 44 5.26 9.68 -9.48
C ILE A 44 4.18 8.61 -9.54
N LEU A 45 3.77 8.11 -8.39
CA LEU A 45 2.71 7.11 -8.28
C LEU A 45 1.37 7.81 -8.07
N LEU A 46 0.58 7.88 -9.13
CA LEU A 46 -0.80 8.35 -9.05
C LEU A 46 -1.69 7.20 -8.60
N THR A 47 -2.25 7.30 -7.40
CA THR A 47 -3.11 6.27 -6.83
C THR A 47 -4.49 6.80 -6.51
N PHE A 48 -5.53 6.02 -6.79
CA PHE A 48 -6.91 6.30 -6.40
C PHE A 48 -7.38 5.23 -5.43
N VAL A 49 -8.15 5.62 -4.42
CA VAL A 49 -8.65 4.68 -3.40
C VAL A 49 -10.16 4.80 -3.30
N GLY A 50 -10.83 3.65 -3.31
CA GLY A 50 -12.27 3.56 -3.09
C GLY A 50 -13.02 2.94 -4.26
N ASN A 51 -14.33 3.18 -4.29
CA ASN A 51 -15.21 2.59 -5.27
C ASN A 51 -15.17 3.32 -6.63
N LEU A 52 -15.24 2.52 -7.70
CA LEU A 52 -15.28 3.04 -9.06
C LEU A 52 -16.68 2.96 -9.62
N ASN A 53 -17.26 4.11 -9.97
CA ASN A 53 -18.59 4.17 -10.54
C ASN A 53 -18.66 5.32 -11.55
N ARG A 54 -19.85 5.59 -12.06
CA ARG A 54 -20.05 6.65 -13.04
C ARG A 54 -19.65 8.03 -12.52
N ASP A 55 -19.83 8.29 -11.23
CA ASP A 55 -19.56 9.60 -10.63
C ASP A 55 -18.06 9.85 -10.45
N THR A 56 -17.27 8.79 -10.20
CA THR A 56 -15.81 8.90 -10.06
C THR A 56 -15.07 8.88 -11.41
N LEU A 57 -15.72 8.41 -12.47
CA LEU A 57 -15.09 8.19 -13.77
C LEU A 57 -14.66 9.48 -14.50
N ASP A 58 -15.48 10.53 -14.47
CA ASP A 58 -15.20 11.75 -15.24
C ASP A 58 -13.98 12.51 -14.69
N PRO A 59 -13.82 12.71 -13.36
CA PRO A 59 -12.58 13.23 -12.78
C PRO A 59 -11.35 12.38 -13.14
N ILE A 60 -11.44 11.05 -13.00
CA ILE A 60 -10.33 10.12 -13.30
C ILE A 60 -9.90 10.25 -14.76
N ARG A 61 -10.84 10.32 -15.71
CA ARG A 61 -10.54 10.47 -17.14
C ARG A 61 -9.85 11.79 -17.48
N SER A 62 -10.22 12.87 -16.79
CA SER A 62 -9.57 14.17 -16.96
C SER A 62 -8.09 14.10 -16.56
N ILE A 63 -7.80 13.41 -15.46
CA ILE A 63 -6.43 13.20 -14.96
C ILE A 63 -5.66 12.21 -15.84
N LEU A 64 -6.26 11.06 -16.15
CA LEU A 64 -5.67 9.98 -16.95
C LEU A 64 -5.97 10.14 -18.44
N ASN A 65 -5.82 11.37 -18.92
CA ASN A 65 -6.01 11.65 -20.33
C ASN A 65 -4.92 10.94 -21.14
N SER A 66 -5.36 10.19 -22.15
CA SER A 66 -4.48 9.52 -23.12
C SER A 66 -3.62 10.48 -23.96
N THR A 67 -3.60 11.79 -23.72
CA THR A 67 -2.60 12.70 -24.30
C THR A 67 -1.35 12.83 -23.42
N TYR A 68 -1.45 12.56 -22.12
CA TYR A 68 -0.32 12.61 -21.21
C TYR A 68 0.57 11.37 -21.40
N ARG A 69 1.89 11.62 -21.48
CA ARG A 69 2.90 10.61 -21.84
C ARG A 69 4.12 10.75 -20.94
N ASN A 70 4.66 9.61 -20.54
CA ASN A 70 5.97 9.53 -19.90
C ASN A 70 7.08 9.86 -20.91
N PRO A 71 8.31 10.18 -20.46
CA PRO A 71 9.46 10.45 -21.35
C PRO A 71 9.76 9.31 -22.34
N ASN A 72 9.40 8.08 -22.00
CA ASN A 72 9.51 6.90 -22.87
C ASN A 72 8.39 6.79 -23.93
N LYS A 73 7.51 7.79 -24.04
CA LYS A 73 6.36 7.86 -24.98
C LYS A 73 5.23 6.87 -24.70
N CYS A 74 5.26 6.15 -23.58
CA CYS A 74 4.10 5.38 -23.11
C CYS A 74 3.07 6.32 -22.46
N PRO A 75 1.76 6.01 -22.54
CA PRO A 75 0.74 6.67 -21.69
C PRO A 75 1.13 6.64 -20.22
N ILE A 76 0.71 7.66 -19.47
CA ILE A 76 0.75 7.58 -18.00
C ILE A 76 -0.23 6.50 -17.53
N SER A 77 0.09 5.88 -16.40
CA SER A 77 -0.73 4.85 -15.75
C SER A 77 -0.87 5.17 -14.27
N SER A 78 -1.89 4.57 -13.66
CA SER A 78 -2.19 4.72 -12.24
C SER A 78 -2.45 3.38 -11.56
N THR A 79 -2.46 3.41 -10.23
CA THR A 79 -2.87 2.28 -9.40
C THR A 79 -4.20 2.59 -8.73
N PHE A 80 -5.13 1.65 -8.79
CA PHE A 80 -6.45 1.79 -8.18
C PHE A 80 -6.62 0.78 -7.05
N PHE A 81 -6.78 1.25 -5.81
CA PHE A 81 -7.10 0.41 -4.65
C PHE A 81 -8.61 0.36 -4.48
N ILE A 82 -9.22 -0.71 -5.00
CA ILE A 82 -10.67 -0.80 -5.17
C ILE A 82 -11.34 -1.53 -4.00
N ASP A 83 -12.45 -0.98 -3.50
CA ASP A 83 -13.42 -1.67 -2.63
C ASP A 83 -14.63 -2.16 -3.42
N HIS A 84 -15.52 -2.94 -2.78
CA HIS A 84 -16.66 -3.53 -3.47
C HIS A 84 -17.85 -2.58 -3.60
N VAL A 85 -18.12 -1.80 -2.56
CA VAL A 85 -19.44 -1.22 -2.33
C VAL A 85 -19.71 -0.11 -3.35
N HIS A 86 -20.72 -0.32 -4.20
CA HIS A 86 -21.06 0.53 -5.35
C HIS A 86 -19.99 0.58 -6.45
N THR A 87 -19.08 -0.39 -6.53
CA THR A 87 -18.12 -0.50 -7.64
C THR A 87 -18.76 -1.13 -8.88
N ASP A 88 -18.63 -0.45 -10.03
CA ASP A 88 -18.88 -0.97 -11.36
C ASP A 88 -17.63 -1.70 -11.88
N TYR A 89 -17.66 -3.03 -11.82
CA TYR A 89 -16.54 -3.86 -12.27
C TYR A 89 -16.30 -3.84 -13.78
N CYS A 90 -17.24 -3.36 -14.61
CA CYS A 90 -16.97 -3.10 -16.02
C CYS A 90 -15.98 -1.93 -16.17
N LEU A 91 -16.05 -0.92 -15.30
CA LEU A 91 -15.08 0.16 -15.27
C LEU A 91 -13.72 -0.32 -14.76
N VAL A 92 -13.69 -1.15 -13.72
CA VAL A 92 -12.47 -1.78 -13.21
C VAL A 92 -11.75 -2.56 -14.31
N GLN A 93 -12.48 -3.41 -15.05
CA GLN A 93 -11.93 -4.16 -16.18
C GLN A 93 -11.36 -3.22 -17.25
N ARG A 94 -12.08 -2.15 -17.61
CA ARG A 94 -11.61 -1.19 -18.61
C ARG A 94 -10.34 -0.45 -18.18
N LEU A 95 -10.20 -0.12 -16.89
CA LEU A 95 -8.98 0.52 -16.39
C LEU A 95 -7.79 -0.44 -16.47
N PHE A 96 -8.00 -1.71 -16.10
CA PHE A 96 -7.00 -2.76 -16.24
C PHE A 96 -6.56 -2.97 -17.70
N ASP A 97 -7.52 -3.08 -18.62
CA ASP A 97 -7.25 -3.23 -20.06
C ASP A 97 -6.48 -2.02 -20.62
N ASN A 98 -6.63 -0.85 -20.00
CA ASN A 98 -5.87 0.37 -20.31
C ASN A 98 -4.54 0.48 -19.53
N GLN A 99 -3.98 -0.64 -19.08
CA GLN A 99 -2.66 -0.75 -18.44
C GLN A 99 -2.53 -0.03 -17.09
N ASN A 100 -3.66 0.23 -16.41
CA ASN A 100 -3.62 0.63 -15.01
C ASN A 100 -3.50 -0.60 -14.12
N GLU A 101 -2.86 -0.42 -12.97
CA GLU A 101 -2.82 -1.45 -11.95
C GLU A 101 -4.13 -1.46 -11.16
N ILE A 102 -4.71 -2.64 -10.98
CA ILE A 102 -5.82 -2.86 -10.04
C ILE A 102 -5.26 -3.56 -8.81
N ALA A 103 -5.23 -2.82 -7.71
CA ALA A 103 -4.87 -3.25 -6.38
C ALA A 103 -6.13 -3.31 -5.49
N MET A 104 -5.97 -3.83 -4.27
CA MET A 104 -7.09 -4.07 -3.35
C MET A 104 -7.06 -3.14 -2.14
N THR A 105 -8.24 -2.70 -1.72
CA THR A 105 -8.54 -2.49 -0.30
C THR A 105 -9.45 -3.64 0.16
N THR A 106 -10.10 -3.52 1.32
CA THR A 106 -11.08 -4.48 1.82
C THR A 106 -12.40 -4.37 1.05
N SER A 107 -13.27 -5.38 1.16
CA SER A 107 -14.53 -5.42 0.40
C SER A 107 -15.48 -4.32 0.84
N SER A 108 -15.73 -4.17 2.14
CA SER A 108 -16.66 -3.17 2.67
C SER A 108 -16.07 -1.77 2.85
N ASN A 109 -14.74 -1.63 2.69
CA ASN A 109 -13.98 -0.43 3.03
C ASN A 109 -14.14 0.03 4.50
N LYS A 110 -14.60 -0.86 5.38
CA LYS A 110 -14.72 -0.58 6.81
C LYS A 110 -13.35 -0.60 7.49
N CYS A 111 -13.24 0.16 8.57
CA CYS A 111 -12.01 0.30 9.30
C CYS A 111 -11.77 -0.85 10.29
N PRO A 112 -10.57 -1.48 10.26
CA PRO A 112 -10.27 -2.63 11.10
C PRO A 112 -10.07 -2.27 12.58
N LEU A 113 -9.49 -1.10 12.87
CA LEU A 113 -9.03 -0.75 14.22
C LEU A 113 -9.96 0.16 14.99
N ASN A 114 -10.51 1.19 14.33
CA ASN A 114 -11.34 2.20 14.94
C ASN A 114 -12.54 2.51 14.06
N ASN A 115 -13.67 2.85 14.68
CA ASN A 115 -14.88 3.23 13.97
C ASN A 115 -14.71 4.57 13.21
N CYS A 116 -14.37 4.50 11.92
CA CYS A 116 -14.16 5.69 11.09
C CYS A 116 -15.44 6.26 10.47
N TYR A 117 -16.58 5.56 10.59
CA TYR A 117 -17.86 5.98 10.03
C TYR A 117 -18.96 6.15 11.09
N ASN A 118 -18.61 6.07 12.38
CA ASN A 118 -19.57 6.10 13.50
C ASN A 118 -20.71 5.08 13.37
N GLU A 119 -20.40 3.87 12.87
CA GLU A 119 -21.39 2.79 12.74
C GLU A 119 -21.79 2.26 14.12
N SER A 120 -23.09 2.03 14.34
CA SER A 120 -23.61 1.59 15.65
C SER A 120 -23.15 0.18 16.07
N ASN A 121 -22.79 -0.67 15.10
CA ASN A 121 -22.40 -2.06 15.32
C ASN A 121 -20.93 -2.32 14.96
N TRP A 122 -20.09 -1.29 15.00
CA TRP A 122 -18.67 -1.46 14.73
C TRP A 122 -17.97 -2.23 15.86
N HIS A 123 -17.06 -3.12 15.49
CA HIS A 123 -16.11 -3.80 16.37
C HIS A 123 -14.72 -3.80 15.76
N HIS A 124 -13.70 -3.90 16.61
CA HIS A 124 -12.33 -4.15 16.16
C HIS A 124 -12.26 -5.51 15.49
N TRP A 125 -11.64 -5.57 14.31
CA TRP A 125 -11.68 -6.75 13.46
C TRP A 125 -11.02 -7.97 14.10
N THR A 126 -11.74 -9.09 13.99
CA THR A 126 -11.24 -10.42 14.30
C THR A 126 -10.47 -10.99 13.12
N ASP A 127 -9.91 -12.18 13.31
CA ASP A 127 -9.24 -12.92 12.25
C ASP A 127 -10.20 -13.29 11.11
N ASP A 128 -11.45 -13.62 11.47
CA ASP A 128 -12.50 -13.95 10.49
C ASP A 128 -12.88 -12.70 9.67
N ASP A 129 -13.00 -11.52 10.31
CA ASP A 129 -13.28 -10.27 9.60
C ASP A 129 -12.20 -9.95 8.56
N TRP A 130 -10.92 -10.02 8.95
CA TRP A 130 -9.79 -9.82 8.03
C TRP A 130 -9.79 -10.82 6.87
N TYR A 131 -10.01 -12.11 7.18
CA TYR A 131 -10.03 -13.16 6.17
C TYR A 131 -11.16 -12.95 5.16
N ASP A 132 -12.38 -12.71 5.64
CA ASP A 132 -13.57 -12.58 4.81
C ASP A 132 -13.52 -11.31 3.95
N GLU A 133 -13.07 -10.19 4.51
CA GLU A 133 -12.97 -8.91 3.80
C GLU A 133 -11.97 -8.94 2.64
N ILE A 134 -10.79 -9.52 2.85
CA ILE A 134 -9.79 -9.67 1.80
C ILE A 134 -10.23 -10.73 0.79
N LYS A 135 -10.71 -11.90 1.25
CA LYS A 135 -11.15 -12.97 0.37
C LYS A 135 -12.29 -12.53 -0.54
N GLN A 136 -13.31 -11.89 0.03
CA GLN A 136 -14.47 -11.46 -0.72
C GLN A 136 -14.08 -10.43 -1.77
N GLN A 137 -13.23 -9.45 -1.44
CA GLN A 137 -12.82 -8.45 -2.44
C GLN A 137 -11.99 -9.05 -3.57
N ARG A 138 -11.15 -10.06 -3.28
CA ARG A 138 -10.43 -10.79 -4.32
C ARG A 138 -11.40 -11.53 -5.24
N ILE A 139 -12.39 -12.22 -4.68
CA ILE A 139 -13.43 -12.90 -5.45
C ILE A 139 -14.17 -11.88 -6.34
N ASN A 140 -14.58 -10.74 -5.78
CA ASN A 140 -15.31 -9.72 -6.53
C ASN A 140 -14.51 -9.22 -7.74
N ILE A 141 -13.22 -8.89 -7.58
CA ILE A 141 -12.37 -8.44 -8.70
C ILE A 141 -12.18 -9.55 -9.74
N VAL A 142 -11.89 -10.78 -9.30
CA VAL A 142 -11.63 -11.91 -10.20
C VAL A 142 -12.88 -12.27 -11.01
N GLU A 143 -14.03 -12.37 -10.35
CA GLU A 143 -15.26 -12.84 -11.00
C GLU A 143 -15.94 -11.73 -11.80
N HIS A 144 -16.02 -10.51 -11.26
CA HIS A 144 -16.79 -9.43 -11.87
C HIS A 144 -15.99 -8.56 -12.84
N ALA A 145 -14.69 -8.34 -12.60
CA ALA A 145 -13.81 -7.63 -13.55
C ALA A 145 -13.02 -8.58 -14.46
N ARG A 146 -13.09 -9.90 -14.24
CA ARG A 146 -12.38 -10.93 -15.03
C ARG A 146 -10.86 -10.76 -15.04
N ILE A 147 -10.31 -10.18 -13.96
CA ILE A 147 -8.87 -10.01 -13.79
C ILE A 147 -8.32 -11.23 -13.07
N HIS A 148 -7.36 -11.93 -13.67
CA HIS A 148 -6.76 -13.10 -13.04
C HIS A 148 -6.06 -12.70 -11.72
N GLN A 149 -6.23 -13.51 -10.67
CA GLN A 149 -5.73 -13.19 -9.33
C GLN A 149 -4.22 -12.85 -9.25
N SER A 150 -3.40 -13.38 -10.17
CA SER A 150 -1.96 -13.09 -10.23
C SER A 150 -1.62 -11.64 -10.58
N HIS A 151 -2.59 -10.87 -11.10
CA HIS A 151 -2.43 -9.45 -11.36
C HIS A 151 -2.76 -8.57 -10.15
N ILE A 152 -3.37 -9.14 -9.10
CA ILE A 152 -3.81 -8.42 -7.92
C ILE A 152 -2.70 -8.49 -6.86
N LYS A 153 -1.80 -7.51 -6.88
CA LYS A 153 -0.52 -7.57 -6.15
C LYS A 153 -0.42 -6.60 -4.97
N GLY A 154 -1.09 -5.46 -5.08
CA GLY A 154 -1.05 -4.39 -4.09
C GLY A 154 -2.20 -4.45 -3.11
N PHE A 155 -1.94 -3.99 -1.88
CA PHE A 155 -2.96 -3.73 -0.88
C PHE A 155 -2.79 -2.34 -0.24
N ARG A 156 -3.90 -1.70 0.11
CA ARG A 156 -3.92 -0.52 0.98
C ARG A 156 -5.09 -0.65 1.95
N VAL A 157 -4.81 -0.56 3.24
CA VAL A 157 -5.84 -0.71 4.29
C VAL A 157 -6.77 0.51 4.33
N PRO A 158 -8.07 0.32 4.60
CA PRO A 158 -9.02 1.41 4.76
C PRO A 158 -8.53 2.48 5.75
N HIS A 159 -8.61 3.73 5.32
CA HIS A 159 -8.23 4.92 6.09
C HIS A 159 -6.79 4.89 6.65
N LEU A 160 -5.92 4.05 6.09
CA LEU A 160 -4.55 3.85 6.57
C LEU A 160 -4.50 3.38 8.04
N GLN A 161 -5.53 2.67 8.51
CA GLN A 161 -5.53 2.05 9.84
C GLN A 161 -4.80 0.70 9.84
N ILE A 162 -3.49 0.74 10.07
CA ILE A 162 -2.65 -0.47 10.12
C ILE A 162 -2.89 -1.22 11.43
N ASP A 163 -3.41 -2.44 11.34
CA ASP A 163 -3.64 -3.35 12.47
C ASP A 163 -2.38 -4.17 12.82
N GLU A 164 -1.37 -3.45 13.33
CA GLU A 164 -0.10 -4.00 13.83
C GLU A 164 0.49 -5.13 12.94
N ASN A 165 0.89 -6.25 13.56
CA ASN A 165 1.35 -7.45 12.86
C ASN A 165 0.23 -8.13 12.06
N LYS A 166 -1.02 -8.07 12.54
CA LYS A 166 -2.15 -8.81 11.98
C LYS A 166 -2.42 -8.41 10.53
N HIS A 167 -2.38 -7.12 10.24
CA HIS A 167 -2.49 -6.56 8.90
C HIS A 167 -1.51 -7.26 7.93
N PHE A 168 -0.21 -7.25 8.24
CA PHE A 168 0.81 -7.82 7.38
C PHE A 168 0.78 -9.36 7.32
N GLU A 169 0.38 -10.04 8.40
CA GLU A 169 0.15 -11.49 8.41
C GLU A 169 -0.88 -11.90 7.36
N TYR A 170 -1.98 -11.15 7.28
CA TYR A 170 -3.01 -11.38 6.27
C TYR A 170 -2.55 -11.05 4.86
N LEU A 171 -1.74 -10.00 4.67
CA LEU A 171 -1.16 -9.71 3.36
C LEU A 171 -0.26 -10.84 2.86
N LYS A 172 0.58 -11.40 3.74
CA LYS A 172 1.39 -12.58 3.45
C LYS A 172 0.53 -13.80 3.16
N ARG A 173 -0.50 -14.06 3.98
CA ARG A 173 -1.42 -15.20 3.83
C ARG A 173 -2.16 -15.18 2.49
N PHE A 174 -2.50 -13.99 1.99
CA PHE A 174 -3.15 -13.81 0.68
C PHE A 174 -2.17 -13.53 -0.47
N HIS A 175 -0.87 -13.69 -0.24
CA HIS A 175 0.18 -13.56 -1.25
C HIS A 175 0.19 -12.18 -1.95
N PHE A 176 -0.10 -11.10 -1.22
CA PHE A 176 0.17 -9.77 -1.73
C PHE A 176 1.67 -9.53 -1.83
N HIS A 177 2.07 -8.78 -2.85
CA HIS A 177 3.47 -8.45 -3.10
C HIS A 177 3.86 -7.19 -2.33
N TYR A 178 2.94 -6.24 -2.19
CA TYR A 178 3.21 -4.99 -1.50
C TYR A 178 2.01 -4.42 -0.77
N ASP A 179 2.32 -3.66 0.29
CA ASP A 179 1.43 -2.77 1.01
C ASP A 179 1.77 -1.31 0.69
N SER A 180 0.75 -0.44 0.66
CA SER A 180 0.95 1.01 0.57
C SER A 180 0.10 1.75 1.60
N SER A 181 0.24 1.36 2.86
CA SER A 181 -0.55 1.87 3.99
C SER A 181 0.26 2.70 4.99
N MET A 182 1.58 2.52 5.08
CA MET A 182 2.44 3.27 6.03
C MET A 182 2.62 4.73 5.57
N LEU A 183 2.30 5.67 6.45
CA LEU A 183 2.43 7.11 6.24
C LEU A 183 3.60 7.65 7.06
N PHE A 184 4.57 8.24 6.38
CA PHE A 184 5.78 8.82 6.97
C PHE A 184 5.72 10.34 6.95
N LYS A 185 6.39 10.97 7.93
CA LYS A 185 6.57 12.43 7.99
C LYS A 185 7.31 12.91 6.74
N SER A 186 7.01 14.13 6.31
CA SER A 186 7.66 14.77 5.14
C SER A 186 9.18 14.89 5.25
N ALA A 187 9.72 14.91 6.48
CA ALA A 187 11.15 14.96 6.74
C ALA A 187 11.88 13.62 6.53
N SER A 188 11.15 12.52 6.36
CA SER A 188 11.70 11.16 6.28
C SER A 188 11.24 10.51 4.98
N LEU A 189 11.91 10.86 3.89
CA LEU A 189 11.63 10.33 2.56
C LEU A 189 12.17 8.92 2.42
N MET A 190 11.33 7.96 2.80
CA MET A 190 11.55 6.54 2.61
C MET A 190 11.44 6.11 1.14
N TRP A 191 12.41 5.35 0.64
CA TRP A 191 12.25 4.55 -0.58
C TRP A 191 11.38 3.32 -0.31
N PRO A 192 10.79 2.65 -1.32
CA PRO A 192 10.21 1.34 -1.13
C PRO A 192 11.23 0.37 -0.52
N PHE A 193 10.81 -0.44 0.43
CA PHE A 193 11.66 -1.39 1.14
C PHE A 193 10.88 -2.67 1.44
N THR A 194 11.56 -3.73 1.87
CA THR A 194 10.87 -4.95 2.31
C THR A 194 10.85 -5.07 3.82
N LEU A 195 9.83 -5.75 4.34
CA LEU A 195 9.62 -5.94 5.78
C LEU A 195 10.40 -7.13 6.35
N ASP A 196 11.44 -7.61 5.66
CA ASP A 196 12.34 -8.68 6.10
C ASP A 196 13.09 -8.33 7.39
N TYR A 197 13.36 -7.04 7.61
CA TYR A 197 14.06 -6.55 8.77
C TYR A 197 13.25 -5.48 9.52
N PRO A 198 13.40 -5.42 10.85
CA PRO A 198 12.82 -4.34 11.64
C PRO A 198 13.49 -2.99 11.30
N PHE A 199 12.74 -1.92 11.47
CA PHE A 199 13.19 -0.55 11.19
C PHE A 199 12.67 0.43 12.24
N ASP A 200 13.28 1.62 12.28
CA ASP A 200 12.82 2.69 13.15
C ASP A 200 11.48 3.25 12.65
N GLN A 201 10.41 3.01 13.41
CA GLN A 201 9.06 3.44 13.10
C GLN A 201 8.74 4.84 13.64
N THR A 202 9.69 5.53 14.28
CA THR A 202 9.48 6.84 14.94
C THR A 202 8.91 7.92 14.01
N ASP A 203 9.25 7.83 12.71
CA ASP A 203 8.76 8.76 11.68
C ASP A 203 7.57 8.24 10.88
N CYS A 204 7.10 7.03 11.16
CA CYS A 204 5.82 6.56 10.66
C CYS A 204 4.69 7.04 11.58
N ILE A 205 3.76 7.79 11.02
CA ILE A 205 2.70 8.51 11.75
C ILE A 205 1.57 7.58 12.20
N ASN A 206 1.26 6.59 11.37
CA ASN A 206 0.15 5.65 11.58
C ASN A 206 0.61 4.22 11.88
N CYS A 207 1.92 4.00 11.99
CA CYS A 207 2.45 2.72 12.44
C CYS A 207 2.28 2.61 13.95
N GLN A 208 1.68 1.52 14.39
CA GLN A 208 1.76 1.09 15.79
C GLN A 208 3.00 0.22 15.95
N GLN A 209 3.57 0.17 17.14
CA GLN A 209 4.80 -0.60 17.39
C GLN A 209 4.55 -2.09 17.10
N TRP A 210 5.09 -2.58 15.98
CA TRP A 210 5.14 -4.00 15.68
C TRP A 210 6.58 -4.53 15.73
N ASN A 211 6.71 -5.85 15.90
CA ASN A 211 7.98 -6.50 16.19
C ASN A 211 8.27 -7.76 15.36
N ARG A 212 7.47 -8.02 14.31
CA ARG A 212 7.70 -9.15 13.40
C ARG A 212 8.24 -8.68 12.05
N SER A 213 9.04 -9.55 11.43
CA SER A 213 9.45 -9.43 10.04
C SER A 213 8.49 -10.18 9.12
N PHE A 214 8.26 -9.64 7.94
CA PHE A 214 7.42 -10.19 6.88
C PHE A 214 8.23 -10.31 5.60
N GLU A 215 8.95 -11.42 5.47
CA GLU A 215 9.89 -11.70 4.36
C GLU A 215 9.28 -11.39 3.00
N ALA A 216 9.99 -10.66 2.14
CA ALA A 216 9.58 -10.33 0.76
C ALA A 216 8.21 -9.62 0.61
N LEU A 217 7.63 -9.07 1.69
CA LEU A 217 6.50 -8.14 1.59
C LEU A 217 7.05 -6.72 1.44
N TRP A 218 6.77 -6.10 0.30
CA TRP A 218 7.22 -4.75 0.02
C TRP A 218 6.32 -3.70 0.69
N GLN A 219 6.93 -2.67 1.24
CA GLN A 219 6.26 -1.45 1.62
C GLN A 219 6.51 -0.38 0.56
N PHE A 220 5.43 0.20 0.03
CA PHE A 220 5.45 1.42 -0.75
C PHE A 220 4.98 2.57 0.16
N PRO A 221 5.93 3.30 0.80
CA PRO A 221 5.61 4.30 1.79
C PRO A 221 4.84 5.47 1.18
N LEU A 222 3.89 6.00 1.95
CA LEU A 222 3.25 7.27 1.71
C LEU A 222 3.99 8.34 2.51
N HIS A 223 4.07 9.55 1.98
CA HIS A 223 4.69 10.68 2.69
C HIS A 223 3.70 11.81 2.85
N GLU A 224 3.69 12.45 4.01
CA GLU A 224 2.93 13.67 4.20
C GLU A 224 3.40 14.77 3.26
N TRP A 225 2.44 15.52 2.72
CA TRP A 225 2.72 16.75 2.01
C TRP A 225 2.59 17.94 2.96
N THR A 226 3.68 18.66 3.18
CA THR A 226 3.65 19.95 3.90
C THR A 226 3.39 21.11 2.94
N TYR A 227 2.32 21.88 3.18
CA TYR A 227 2.04 23.13 2.47
C TYR A 227 2.64 24.33 3.22
N THR A 228 3.17 25.33 2.51
CA THR A 228 3.89 26.47 3.08
C THR A 228 3.01 27.54 3.75
N HIS A 229 1.70 27.30 3.94
CA HIS A 229 0.80 28.23 4.64
C HIS A 229 0.17 27.63 5.89
N GLY A 230 0.96 27.26 6.90
CA GLY A 230 0.59 27.23 8.33
C GLY A 230 -0.57 26.32 8.78
N GLU A 231 -1.33 25.73 7.87
CA GLU A 231 -2.34 24.72 8.12
C GLU A 231 -1.78 23.39 7.61
N ASN A 232 -1.44 22.49 8.54
CA ASN A 232 -1.19 21.09 8.24
C ASN A 232 -2.51 20.47 7.74
N ARG A 233 -2.82 20.66 6.46
CA ARG A 233 -3.82 19.85 5.77
C ARG A 233 -3.09 18.65 5.22
N ILE A 234 -3.39 17.47 5.75
CA ILE A 234 -3.08 16.22 5.05
C ILE A 234 -3.84 16.31 3.73
N ILE A 235 -3.14 16.60 2.64
CA ILE A 235 -3.71 16.44 1.31
C ILE A 235 -3.77 14.93 1.09
N LYS A 236 -4.86 14.32 1.56
CA LYS A 236 -5.32 13.05 1.00
C LYS A 236 -5.77 13.38 -0.41
N LEU A 237 -4.90 13.14 -1.39
CA LEU A 237 -5.38 12.93 -2.75
C LEU A 237 -6.09 11.56 -2.71
N THR A 238 -7.36 11.57 -2.29
CA THR A 238 -8.32 10.49 -2.58
C THR A 238 -8.77 10.61 -4.02
#